data_AF-A0A961JVY7-F1
#
_entry.id   AF-A0A961JVY7-F1
#
_cell.length_a   1.000
_cell.length_b   1.000
_cell.length_c   1.000
_cell.angle_alpha   90.00
_cell.angle_beta   90.00
_cell.angle_gamma   90.00
#
_symmetry.space_group_name_H-M   'P 1'
#
loop_
_entity.id
_entity.type
_entity.pdbx_description
1 polymer ?
#
loop_
_entity_poly.entity_id
_entity_poly.type
_entity_poly.pdbx_seq_one_letter_code
_entity_poly.pdbx_strand_id
1 'polypeptide(L)'
;MTSITIGDLAYTFLIKRQTSGLKSEMARLASELTTGQKADLGTSLAGDFGPFAGIERSLRAIAAYTTANSEAAGMLTASQLALENVQSIGRDLSTALLTASSSEDVVLIGATAEDARQKFSAVVSTLNTSMADRTLFGGAATDRPALATGEEML
;
A
#
# COMPACT_ATOMS: atom_id res chain seq x y z
N MET A 1 76.82 -4.01 26.14
CA MET A 1 75.56 -4.13 25.39
C MET A 1 74.45 -3.58 26.27
N THR A 2 74.08 -2.33 26.04
CA THR A 2 73.02 -1.65 26.77
C THR A 2 71.67 -2.19 26.30
N SER A 3 71.10 -3.13 27.04
CA SER A 3 69.70 -3.51 26.89
C SER A 3 68.84 -2.32 27.33
N ILE A 4 68.19 -1.67 26.37
CA ILE A 4 67.14 -0.70 26.65
C ILE A 4 66.00 -1.49 27.28
N THR A 5 65.96 -1.55 28.62
CA THR A 5 64.82 -2.10 29.34
C THR A 5 63.70 -1.07 29.22
N ILE A 6 62.80 -1.29 28.26
CA ILE A 6 61.48 -0.67 28.30
C ILE A 6 60.83 -1.27 29.56
N GLY A 7 60.52 -0.43 30.55
CA GLY A 7 59.93 -0.92 31.80
C GLY A 7 58.72 -1.82 31.52
N ASP A 8 58.59 -2.91 32.26
CA ASP A 8 57.51 -3.91 32.14
C ASP A 8 56.09 -3.26 32.11
N LEU A 9 55.95 -2.14 32.81
CA LEU A 9 54.75 -1.32 32.83
C LEU A 9 54.45 -0.67 31.45
N ALA A 10 55.46 -0.16 30.76
CA ALA A 10 55.32 0.41 29.41
C ALA A 10 54.99 -0.68 28.37
N TYR A 11 55.56 -1.88 28.52
CA TYR A 11 55.22 -3.04 27.70
C TYR A 11 53.76 -3.48 27.91
N THR A 12 53.32 -3.55 29.17
CA THR A 12 51.93 -3.85 29.55
C THR A 12 50.95 -2.81 28.99
N PHE A 13 51.29 -1.52 29.03
CA PHE A 13 50.47 -0.47 28.43
C PHE A 13 50.35 -0.62 26.91
N LEU A 14 51.45 -0.99 26.23
CA LEU A 14 51.48 -1.19 24.79
C LEU A 14 50.60 -2.38 24.37
N ILE A 15 50.68 -3.50 25.10
CA ILE A 15 49.80 -4.66 24.90
C ILE A 15 48.33 -4.28 25.13
N LYS A 16 48.01 -3.59 26.24
CA LYS A 16 46.63 -3.15 26.54
C LYS A 16 46.05 -2.29 25.41
N ARG A 17 46.85 -1.37 24.85
CA ARG A 17 46.43 -0.54 23.70
C ARG A 17 46.15 -1.39 22.45
N GLN A 18 47.02 -2.34 22.13
CA GLN A 18 46.80 -3.26 21.00
C GLN A 18 45.56 -4.13 21.20
N THR A 19 45.38 -4.72 22.39
CA THR A 19 44.19 -5.52 22.71
C THR A 19 42.91 -4.70 22.62
N SER A 20 42.93 -3.44 23.06
CA SER A 20 41.78 -2.53 22.91
C SER A 20 41.46 -2.24 21.45
N GLY A 21 42.49 -2.03 20.61
CA GLY A 21 42.32 -1.81 19.17
C GLY A 21 41.71 -3.03 18.48
N LEU A 22 42.27 -4.22 18.73
CA LEU A 22 41.76 -5.48 18.20
C LEU A 22 40.32 -5.75 18.60
N LYS A 23 39.96 -5.53 19.87
CA LYS A 23 38.56 -5.67 20.33
C LYS A 23 37.62 -4.71 19.60
N SER A 24 38.04 -3.46 19.40
CA SER A 24 37.24 -2.47 18.66
C SER A 24 37.05 -2.87 17.19
N GLU A 25 38.10 -3.40 16.56
CA GLU A 25 38.04 -3.83 15.17
C GLU A 25 37.21 -5.09 14.99
N MET A 26 37.33 -6.06 15.89
CA MET A 26 36.46 -7.24 15.93
C MET A 26 35.00 -6.87 16.13
N ALA A 27 34.69 -5.92 17.02
CA ALA A 27 33.32 -5.44 17.23
C ALA A 27 32.76 -4.78 15.95
N ARG A 28 33.57 -3.95 15.29
CA ARG A 28 33.19 -3.33 14.00
C ARG A 28 32.93 -4.38 12.94
N LEU A 29 33.88 -5.29 12.70
CA LEU A 29 33.76 -6.33 11.68
C LEU A 29 32.60 -7.29 11.96
N ALA A 30 32.36 -7.64 13.22
CA ALA A 30 31.20 -8.44 13.61
C ALA A 30 29.90 -7.70 13.25
N SER A 31 29.81 -6.39 13.50
CA SER A 31 28.67 -5.57 13.09
C SER A 31 28.52 -5.47 11.57
N GLU A 32 29.62 -5.29 10.83
CA GLU A 32 29.58 -5.24 9.36
C GLU A 32 29.16 -6.59 8.77
N LEU A 33 29.58 -7.71 9.38
CA LEU A 33 29.22 -9.05 8.95
C LEU A 33 27.75 -9.36 9.22
N THR A 34 27.20 -8.96 10.37
CA THR A 34 25.79 -9.22 10.70
C THR A 34 24.82 -8.32 9.94
N THR A 35 25.21 -7.08 9.66
CA THR A 35 24.37 -6.11 8.93
C THR A 35 24.59 -6.15 7.42
N GLY A 36 25.74 -6.65 6.96
CA GLY A 36 26.19 -6.52 5.58
C GLY A 36 26.58 -5.09 5.18
N GLN A 37 26.58 -4.14 6.11
CA GLN A 37 26.83 -2.72 5.85
C GLN A 37 28.18 -2.30 6.41
N LYS A 38 28.93 -1.48 5.66
CA LYS A 38 30.19 -0.89 6.14
C LYS A 38 29.92 0.15 7.22
N ALA A 39 30.66 0.08 8.33
CA ALA A 39 30.52 1.03 9.43
C ALA A 39 31.05 2.43 9.07
N ASP A 40 32.03 2.50 8.17
CA ASP A 40 32.55 3.74 7.61
C ASP A 40 32.30 3.80 6.10
N LEU A 41 31.11 4.31 5.74
CA LEU A 41 30.75 4.56 4.35
C LEU A 41 31.65 5.64 3.71
N GLY A 42 32.17 6.60 4.47
CA GLY A 42 33.02 7.68 3.94
C GLY A 42 34.35 7.14 3.39
N THR A 43 35.01 6.28 4.16
CA THR A 43 36.22 5.57 3.71
C THR A 43 35.90 4.57 2.60
N SER A 44 34.76 3.86 2.69
CA SER A 44 34.36 2.87 1.69
C SER A 44 33.97 3.48 0.33
N LEU A 45 33.46 4.70 0.32
CA LEU A 45 33.03 5.44 -0.88
C LEU A 45 34.08 6.45 -1.35
N ALA A 46 35.26 6.50 -0.71
CA ALA A 46 36.29 7.49 -0.97
C ALA A 46 35.78 8.96 -0.94
N GLY A 47 34.74 9.22 -0.14
CA GLY A 47 34.09 10.53 -0.04
C GLY A 47 33.04 10.85 -1.12
N ASP A 48 32.82 10.00 -2.12
CA ASP A 48 31.79 10.20 -3.15
C ASP A 48 30.46 9.54 -2.75
N PHE A 49 29.61 10.32 -2.09
CA PHE A 49 28.27 9.89 -1.69
C PHE A 49 27.23 10.04 -2.81
N GLY A 50 27.57 10.59 -3.97
CA GLY A 50 26.63 10.87 -5.06
C GLY A 50 25.89 9.62 -5.57
N PRO A 51 26.62 8.56 -5.96
CA PRO A 51 26.00 7.31 -6.42
C PRO A 51 25.12 6.64 -5.36
N PHE A 52 25.59 6.62 -4.10
CA PHE A 52 24.84 6.04 -2.98
C PHE A 52 23.53 6.81 -2.73
N ALA A 53 23.59 8.14 -2.66
CA ALA A 53 22.42 8.99 -2.50
C ALA A 53 21.43 8.85 -3.67
N GLY A 54 21.93 8.65 -4.90
CA GLY A 54 21.12 8.38 -6.08
C GLY A 54 20.34 7.07 -6.00
N ILE A 55 20.99 6.00 -5.51
CA ILE A 55 20.34 4.69 -5.27
C ILE A 55 19.30 4.81 -4.16
N GLU A 56 19.65 5.41 -3.02
CA GLU A 56 18.73 5.63 -1.90
C GLU A 56 17.48 6.42 -2.32
N ARG A 57 17.67 7.50 -3.09
CA ARG A 57 16.57 8.29 -3.65
C ARG A 57 15.68 7.43 -4.55
N SER A 58 16.29 6.61 -5.41
CA SER A 58 15.56 5.74 -6.33
C SER A 58 14.76 4.66 -5.59
N LEU A 59 15.36 4.03 -4.57
CA LEU A 59 14.68 3.05 -3.72
C LEU A 59 13.48 3.66 -3.00
N ARG A 60 13.65 4.85 -2.42
CA ARG A 60 12.55 5.57 -1.76
C ARG A 60 11.43 5.92 -2.73
N ALA A 61 11.77 6.35 -3.95
CA ALA A 61 10.77 6.63 -4.98
C ALA A 61 10.01 5.37 -5.40
N ILE A 62 10.70 4.25 -5.61
CA ILE A 62 10.08 2.95 -5.93
C ILE A 62 9.16 2.52 -4.80
N ALA A 63 9.58 2.61 -3.55
CA ALA A 63 8.73 2.27 -2.40
C ALA A 63 7.44 3.10 -2.37
N ALA A 64 7.54 4.41 -2.62
CA ALA A 64 6.37 5.28 -2.72
C ALA A 64 5.43 4.88 -3.88
N TYR A 65 5.98 4.55 -5.04
CA TYR A 65 5.18 4.05 -6.17
C TYR A 65 4.51 2.71 -5.86
N THR A 66 5.19 1.80 -5.16
CA THR A 66 4.59 0.53 -4.73
C THR A 66 3.37 0.78 -3.84
N THR A 67 3.48 1.66 -2.84
CA THR A 67 2.34 2.03 -1.98
C THR A 67 1.18 2.62 -2.79
N ALA A 68 1.46 3.62 -3.64
CA ALA A 68 0.44 4.25 -4.47
C ALA A 68 -0.26 3.26 -5.42
N ASN A 69 0.49 2.32 -6.00
CA ASN A 69 -0.07 1.28 -6.86
C ASN A 69 -0.93 0.29 -6.09
N SER A 70 -0.54 -0.07 -4.86
CA SER A 70 -1.36 -0.95 -4.00
C SER A 70 -2.68 -0.29 -3.61
N GLU A 71 -2.67 1.01 -3.29
CA GLU A 71 -3.90 1.77 -3.01
C GLU A 71 -4.80 1.84 -4.24
N ALA A 72 -4.23 2.18 -5.40
CA ALA A 72 -4.97 2.22 -6.67
C ALA A 72 -5.57 0.85 -7.03
N ALA A 73 -4.83 -0.24 -6.84
CA ALA A 73 -5.31 -1.59 -7.07
C ALA A 73 -6.48 -1.95 -6.14
N GLY A 74 -6.42 -1.55 -4.87
CA GLY A 74 -7.52 -1.73 -3.91
C GLY A 74 -8.78 -0.97 -4.35
N MET A 75 -8.62 0.29 -4.74
CA MET A 75 -9.73 1.12 -5.22
C MET A 75 -10.37 0.54 -6.50
N LEU A 76 -9.55 0.08 -7.45
CA LEU A 76 -10.04 -0.54 -8.69
C LEU A 76 -10.75 -1.88 -8.42
N THR A 77 -10.24 -2.68 -7.48
CA THR A 77 -10.88 -3.94 -7.07
C THR A 77 -12.26 -3.69 -6.45
N ALA A 78 -12.36 -2.71 -5.56
CA ALA A 78 -13.64 -2.32 -4.97
C ALA A 78 -14.62 -1.80 -6.04
N SER A 79 -14.13 -1.03 -7.00
CA SER A 79 -14.92 -0.52 -8.13
C SER A 79 -15.43 -1.67 -9.01
N GLN A 80 -14.58 -2.64 -9.32
CA GLN A 80 -14.95 -3.82 -10.10
C GLN A 80 -16.04 -4.64 -9.40
N LEU A 81 -15.90 -4.89 -8.09
CA LEU A 81 -16.90 -5.63 -7.31
C LEU A 81 -18.26 -4.90 -7.29
N ALA A 82 -18.24 -3.57 -7.14
CA ALA A 82 -19.46 -2.76 -7.21
C ALA A 82 -20.13 -2.88 -8.58
N LEU A 83 -19.37 -2.79 -9.68
CA LEU A 83 -19.91 -2.93 -11.03
C LEU A 83 -20.42 -4.35 -11.34
N GLU A 84 -19.78 -5.40 -10.79
CA GLU A 84 -20.26 -6.78 -10.88
C GLU A 84 -21.61 -6.95 -10.19
N ASN A 85 -21.77 -6.37 -8.99
CA ASN A 85 -23.05 -6.37 -8.28
C ASN A 85 -24.14 -5.66 -9.10
N VAL A 86 -23.85 -4.47 -9.63
CA VAL A 86 -24.78 -3.73 -10.51
C VAL A 86 -25.17 -4.56 -11.73
N GLN A 87 -24.20 -5.23 -12.37
CA GLN A 87 -24.46 -6.10 -13.51
C GLN A 87 -25.37 -7.29 -13.13
N SER A 88 -25.15 -7.92 -11.97
CA SER A 88 -25.98 -9.03 -11.49
C SER A 88 -27.42 -8.58 -11.27
N ILE A 89 -27.60 -7.48 -10.53
CA ILE A 89 -28.93 -6.89 -10.28
C ILE A 89 -29.65 -6.57 -11.59
N GLY A 90 -28.93 -5.98 -12.56
CA GLY A 90 -29.47 -5.66 -13.88
C GLY A 90 -29.93 -6.88 -14.68
N ARG A 91 -29.16 -7.99 -14.65
CA ARG A 91 -29.53 -9.26 -15.31
C ARG A 91 -30.77 -9.89 -14.69
N ASP A 92 -30.82 -9.93 -13.36
CA ASP A 92 -31.95 -10.50 -12.62
C ASP A 92 -33.22 -9.70 -12.86
N LEU A 93 -33.11 -8.36 -12.84
CA LEU A 93 -34.23 -7.48 -13.14
C LEU A 93 -34.71 -7.61 -14.59
N SER A 94 -33.78 -7.67 -15.56
CA SER A 94 -34.14 -7.85 -16.97
C SER A 94 -34.95 -9.12 -17.20
N THR A 95 -34.58 -10.22 -16.53
CA THR A 95 -35.31 -11.49 -16.64
C THR A 95 -36.72 -11.36 -16.07
N ALA A 96 -36.86 -10.76 -14.89
CA ALA A 96 -38.15 -10.53 -14.25
C ALA A 96 -39.07 -9.63 -15.09
N LEU A 97 -38.53 -8.55 -15.66
CA LEU A 97 -39.29 -7.62 -16.51
C LEU A 97 -39.79 -8.29 -17.80
N LEU A 98 -38.98 -9.15 -18.43
CA LEU A 98 -39.41 -9.91 -19.61
C LEU A 98 -40.57 -10.85 -19.26
N THR A 99 -40.47 -11.57 -18.14
CA THR A 99 -41.57 -12.45 -17.68
C THR A 99 -42.84 -11.65 -17.40
N ALA A 100 -42.74 -10.54 -16.67
CA ALA A 100 -43.89 -9.68 -16.37
C ALA A 100 -44.51 -9.07 -17.63
N SER A 101 -43.70 -8.67 -18.62
CA SER A 101 -44.19 -8.11 -19.90
C SER A 101 -44.98 -9.11 -20.75
N SER A 102 -44.68 -10.41 -20.61
CA SER A 102 -45.41 -11.49 -21.27
C SER A 102 -46.66 -11.94 -20.52
N SER A 103 -46.86 -11.44 -19.30
CA SER A 103 -47.99 -11.77 -18.45
C SER A 103 -49.10 -10.74 -18.60
N GLU A 104 -50.36 -11.19 -18.63
CA GLU A 104 -51.54 -10.33 -18.53
C GLU A 104 -51.97 -10.11 -17.06
N ASP A 105 -51.24 -10.68 -16.10
CA ASP A 105 -51.52 -10.58 -14.67
C ASP A 105 -51.03 -9.25 -14.07
N VAL A 106 -51.98 -8.37 -13.77
CA VAL A 106 -51.76 -7.06 -13.15
C VAL A 106 -51.06 -7.16 -11.79
N VAL A 107 -51.31 -8.22 -11.01
CA VAL A 107 -50.67 -8.44 -9.70
C VAL A 107 -49.19 -8.74 -9.89
N LEU A 108 -48.84 -9.60 -10.86
CA LEU A 108 -47.45 -9.92 -11.18
C LEU A 108 -46.68 -8.69 -11.69
N ILE A 109 -47.33 -7.89 -12.55
CA ILE A 109 -46.75 -6.64 -13.07
C ILE A 109 -46.48 -5.66 -11.91
N GLY A 110 -47.44 -5.48 -11.00
CA GLY A 110 -47.28 -4.62 -9.83
C GLY A 110 -46.16 -5.07 -8.89
N ALA A 111 -46.07 -6.37 -8.61
CA ALA A 111 -45.01 -6.93 -7.78
C ALA A 111 -43.61 -6.75 -8.43
N THR A 112 -43.53 -6.94 -9.75
CA THR A 112 -42.27 -6.77 -10.51
C THR A 112 -41.85 -5.31 -10.57
N ALA A 113 -42.80 -4.38 -10.68
CA ALA A 113 -42.51 -2.94 -10.65
C ALA A 113 -41.93 -2.51 -9.29
N GLU A 114 -42.45 -3.04 -8.18
CA GLU A 114 -41.91 -2.74 -6.84
C GLU A 114 -40.51 -3.37 -6.64
N ASP A 115 -40.30 -4.61 -7.07
CA ASP A 115 -38.97 -5.24 -7.10
C ASP A 115 -37.97 -4.42 -7.94
N ALA A 116 -38.40 -3.88 -9.07
CA ALA A 116 -37.59 -3.01 -9.92
C ALA A 116 -37.15 -1.73 -9.19
N ARG A 117 -38.06 -1.09 -8.43
CA ARG A 117 -37.74 0.10 -7.63
C ARG A 117 -36.71 -0.22 -6.55
N GLN A 118 -36.89 -1.33 -5.83
CA GLN A 118 -35.95 -1.76 -4.79
C GLN A 118 -34.57 -2.08 -5.36
N LYS A 119 -34.51 -2.80 -6.48
CA LYS A 119 -33.27 -3.11 -7.20
C LYS A 119 -32.58 -1.86 -7.73
N PHE A 120 -33.33 -0.88 -8.21
CA PHE A 120 -32.79 0.42 -8.62
C PHE A 120 -32.14 1.16 -7.44
N SER A 121 -32.84 1.28 -6.30
CA SER A 121 -32.26 1.88 -5.09
C SER A 121 -30.99 1.15 -4.63
N ALA A 122 -30.96 -0.19 -4.73
CA ALA A 122 -29.76 -0.98 -4.41
C ALA A 122 -28.57 -0.72 -5.36
N VAL A 123 -28.83 -0.54 -6.66
CA VAL A 123 -27.80 -0.15 -7.65
C VAL A 123 -27.25 1.23 -7.33
N VAL A 124 -28.11 2.20 -7.06
CA VAL A 124 -27.70 3.56 -6.68
C VAL A 124 -26.87 3.55 -5.39
N SER A 125 -27.29 2.79 -4.38
CA SER A 125 -26.52 2.60 -3.15
C SER A 125 -25.14 2.00 -3.42
N THR A 126 -25.04 1.03 -4.34
CA THR A 126 -23.76 0.41 -4.73
C THR A 126 -22.84 1.40 -5.46
N LEU A 127 -23.39 2.29 -6.28
CA LEU A 127 -22.62 3.35 -6.95
C LEU A 127 -22.21 4.48 -5.99
N ASN A 128 -22.88 4.59 -4.84
CA ASN A 128 -22.52 5.53 -3.77
C ASN A 128 -21.50 4.97 -2.76
N THR A 129 -20.95 3.78 -2.99
CA THR A 129 -19.96 3.17 -2.08
C THR A 129 -18.65 3.96 -2.01
N SER A 130 -18.06 4.02 -0.82
CA SER A 130 -16.80 4.70 -0.55
C SER A 130 -15.72 3.75 -0.02
N MET A 131 -14.46 4.06 -0.30
CA MET A 131 -13.28 3.39 0.24
C MET A 131 -12.32 4.44 0.79
N ALA A 132 -11.83 4.26 2.02
CA ALA A 132 -10.97 5.22 2.70
C ALA A 132 -11.55 6.66 2.67
N ASP A 133 -12.83 6.79 3.05
CA ASP A 133 -13.60 8.05 3.08
C ASP A 133 -13.70 8.79 1.73
N ARG A 134 -13.45 8.09 0.62
CA ARG A 134 -13.56 8.62 -0.73
C ARG A 134 -14.54 7.80 -1.55
N THR A 135 -15.54 8.45 -2.13
CA THR A 135 -16.49 7.77 -3.03
C THR A 135 -15.77 7.27 -4.28
N LEU A 136 -16.05 6.02 -4.66
CA LEU A 136 -15.38 5.36 -5.80
C LEU A 136 -15.80 5.96 -7.15
N PHE A 137 -17.06 6.39 -7.27
CA PHE A 137 -17.65 6.83 -8.54
C PHE A 137 -17.95 8.34 -8.60
N GLY A 138 -17.54 9.12 -7.58
CA GLY A 138 -17.77 10.58 -7.51
C GLY A 138 -16.80 11.43 -8.35
N GLY A 139 -15.85 10.80 -9.05
CA GLY A 139 -14.83 11.50 -9.84
C GLY A 139 -13.93 12.38 -8.96
N ALA A 140 -13.93 13.69 -9.20
CA ALA A 140 -13.17 14.65 -8.39
C ALA A 140 -13.86 15.00 -7.05
N ALA A 141 -15.17 14.77 -6.95
CA ALA A 141 -15.96 15.06 -5.76
C ALA A 141 -16.03 13.82 -4.86
N THR A 142 -14.92 13.49 -4.20
CA THR A 142 -14.84 12.26 -3.38
C THR A 142 -15.44 12.40 -1.97
N ASP A 143 -15.85 13.61 -1.60
CA ASP A 143 -16.31 14.02 -0.27
C ASP A 143 -17.83 13.92 -0.07
N ARG A 144 -18.55 13.46 -1.10
CA ARG A 144 -20.01 13.37 -1.10
C ARG A 144 -20.48 12.18 -1.94
N PRO A 145 -21.73 11.69 -1.74
CA PRO A 145 -22.31 10.66 -2.59
C PRO A 145 -22.18 11.00 -4.08
N ALA A 146 -21.91 9.97 -4.90
CA ALA A 146 -21.76 10.11 -6.34
C ALA A 146 -23.09 10.44 -7.04
N LEU A 147 -24.19 9.92 -6.50
CA LEU A 147 -25.56 10.04 -7.00
C LEU A 147 -26.50 10.46 -5.86
N ALA A 148 -27.63 11.08 -6.22
CA ALA A 148 -28.78 11.24 -5.34
C ALA A 148 -29.30 9.87 -4.85
N THR A 149 -30.16 9.82 -3.83
CA THR A 149 -30.72 8.54 -3.38
C THR A 149 -31.64 7.94 -4.45
N GLY A 150 -31.82 6.62 -4.42
CA GLY A 150 -32.71 5.95 -5.37
C GLY A 150 -34.14 6.47 -5.28
N GLU A 151 -34.60 6.78 -4.07
CA GLU A 151 -35.93 7.34 -3.80
C GLU A 151 -36.08 8.77 -4.31
N GLU A 152 -35.03 9.59 -4.30
CA GLU A 152 -35.07 10.95 -4.86
C GLU A 152 -35.12 10.96 -6.40
N MET A 153 -34.69 9.87 -7.04
CA MET A 153 -34.64 9.75 -8.50
C MET A 153 -35.91 9.13 -9.12
N LEU A 154 -36.78 8.50 -8.31
CA LEU A 154 -38.00 7.79 -8.75
C LEU A 154 -39.27 8.63 -8.52
#